data_AF-A0A9X7YG27-F1
#
_entry.id   AF-A0A9X7YG27-F1
#
_cell.length_a   1.000
_cell.length_b   1.000
_cell.length_c   1.000
_cell.angle_alpha   90.00
_cell.angle_beta   90.00
_cell.angle_gamma   90.00
#
_symmetry.space_group_name_H-M   'P 1'
#
loop_
_entity.id
_entity.type
_entity.pdbx_description
1 polymer ?
#
loop_
_entity_poly.entity_id
_entity_poly.type
_entity_poly.pdbx_seq_one_letter_code
_entity_poly.pdbx_strand_id
1 'polypeptide(L)'
;MDEDEYREPHAGDDPVAAFERLRGEVSLLRHAVEGLTAARESIDIPDYQPTLERTEKVLGVLAQQIAAMRKSPALSMDPAHMAGEIATAAIGARREDQRLITEARTALDQAAREIGSRLASARRGDEQNRWLYLFGGGGLVLGLLFYAALAGPIARLTPDSWLWPEGVATRVLDAPTQWEGGQRLMRAAAPERWEAIVATDKLLRDNRETIETCRKSATKAKKPVRCTIEVKPATE
;
A
#
# COMPACT_ATOMS: atom_id res chain seq x y z
N MET A 1 -1.70 118.12 17.02
CA MET A 1 -0.45 118.89 17.14
C MET A 1 0.38 118.19 18.19
N ASP A 2 1.50 117.55 17.90
CA ASP A 2 2.29 117.48 16.67
C ASP A 2 3.19 116.24 16.73
N GLU A 3 3.57 115.78 15.55
CA GLU A 3 4.75 114.94 15.30
C GLU A 3 6.02 115.71 15.68
N ASP A 4 7.11 114.99 15.99
CA ASP A 4 8.51 115.33 15.71
C ASP A 4 9.38 114.19 16.30
N GLU A 5 10.01 113.35 15.48
CA GLU A 5 11.27 113.59 14.75
C GLU A 5 12.51 113.17 15.57
N TYR A 6 13.05 112.02 15.15
CA TYR A 6 14.46 111.59 15.11
C TYR A 6 15.41 111.87 16.28
N ARG A 7 16.19 110.84 16.65
CA ARG A 7 17.63 110.71 16.33
C ARG A 7 18.38 109.96 17.43
N GLU A 8 18.86 108.76 17.12
CA GLU A 8 20.02 108.20 17.83
C GLU A 8 21.23 109.12 17.66
N PRO A 9 22.05 109.30 18.70
CA PRO A 9 23.46 109.56 18.53
C PRO A 9 24.27 108.40 19.10
N HIS A 10 25.01 107.75 18.21
CA HIS A 10 26.23 107.04 18.55
C HIS A 10 27.13 107.90 19.46
N ALA A 11 27.51 107.35 20.61
CA ALA A 11 28.75 107.65 21.30
C ALA A 11 29.35 106.26 21.63
N GLY A 12 30.46 105.84 21.06
CA GLY A 12 31.68 106.63 20.91
C GLY A 12 32.46 106.49 22.21
N ASP A 13 33.20 105.38 22.33
CA ASP A 13 34.51 105.28 22.99
C ASP A 13 34.71 106.07 24.30
N ASP A 14 33.78 105.93 25.25
CA ASP A 14 33.93 106.50 26.59
C ASP A 14 34.17 105.37 27.63
N PRO A 15 35.39 105.22 28.18
CA PRO A 15 35.69 104.23 29.20
C PRO A 15 34.83 104.42 30.46
N VAL A 16 34.34 105.63 30.74
CA VAL A 16 33.59 105.93 31.96
C VAL A 16 32.23 105.22 31.98
N ALA A 17 31.52 105.16 30.84
CA ALA A 17 30.25 104.47 30.73
C ALA A 17 30.36 102.93 30.87
N ALA A 18 31.49 102.35 30.46
CA ALA A 18 31.77 100.92 30.62
C ALA A 18 32.09 100.54 32.08
N PHE A 19 32.80 101.40 32.80
CA PHE A 19 33.10 101.19 34.23
C PHE A 19 31.85 101.28 35.12
N GLU A 20 30.89 102.15 34.80
CA GLU A 20 29.62 102.20 35.53
C GLU A 20 28.78 100.92 35.32
N ARG A 21 28.81 100.35 34.12
CA ARG A 21 28.15 99.06 33.83
C ARG A 21 28.79 97.90 34.61
N LEU A 22 30.12 97.84 34.63
CA LEU A 22 30.88 96.85 35.41
C LEU A 22 30.65 97.01 36.92
N ARG A 23 30.50 98.25 37.41
CA ARG A 23 30.15 98.55 38.81
C ARG A 23 28.77 98.00 39.16
N GLY A 24 27.81 98.13 38.25
CA GLY A 24 26.49 97.51 38.36
C GLY A 24 26.55 95.99 38.47
N GLU A 25 27.30 95.32 37.59
CA GLU A 25 27.43 93.86 37.60
C GLU A 25 28.16 93.32 38.84
N VAL A 26 29.22 93.98 39.29
CA VAL A 26 29.95 93.60 40.52
C VAL A 26 29.07 93.79 41.76
N SER A 27 28.19 94.80 41.78
CA SER A 27 27.24 94.99 42.89
C SER A 27 26.20 93.86 42.97
N LEU A 28 25.75 93.34 41.82
CA LEU A 28 24.83 92.20 41.76
C LEU A 28 25.52 90.90 42.20
N LEU A 29 26.76 90.66 41.77
CA LEU A 29 27.56 89.51 42.19
C LEU A 29 27.84 89.54 43.69
N ARG A 30 28.15 90.73 44.24
CA ARG A 30 28.31 90.93 45.67
C ARG A 30 27.04 90.63 46.44
N HIS A 31 25.88 91.12 45.99
CA HIS A 31 24.60 90.80 46.63
C HIS A 31 24.24 89.31 46.51
N ALA A 32 24.57 88.63 45.41
CA ALA A 32 24.36 87.20 45.27
C ALA A 32 25.26 86.39 46.23
N VAL A 33 26.52 86.79 46.41
CA VAL A 33 27.43 86.16 47.37
C VAL A 33 26.98 86.43 48.81
N GLU A 34 26.60 87.66 49.14
CA GLU A 34 26.05 88.01 50.46
C GLU A 34 24.76 87.22 50.74
N GLY A 35 23.89 87.05 49.75
CA GLY A 35 22.69 86.21 49.83
C GLY A 35 22.99 84.71 50.01
N LEU A 36 24.03 84.18 49.36
CA LEU A 36 24.46 82.78 49.54
C LEU A 36 25.07 82.55 50.92
N THR A 37 25.83 83.52 51.45
CA THR A 37 26.36 83.45 52.81
C THR A 37 25.26 83.57 53.87
N ALA A 38 24.26 84.42 53.66
CA ALA A 38 23.09 84.52 54.55
C ALA A 38 22.24 83.23 54.51
N ALA A 39 22.06 82.64 53.32
CA ALA A 39 21.40 81.34 53.18
C ALA A 39 22.17 80.20 53.87
N ARG A 40 23.50 80.29 53.93
CA ARG A 40 24.36 79.32 54.63
C ARG A 40 24.27 79.45 56.15
N GLU A 41 24.15 80.67 56.67
CA GLU A 41 23.89 80.89 58.11
C GLU A 41 22.49 80.41 58.53
N SER A 42 21.52 80.35 57.60
CA SER A 42 20.18 79.83 57.86
C SER A 42 20.00 78.32 57.64
N ILE A 43 21.07 77.55 57.41
CA ILE A 43 20.97 76.09 57.28
C ILE A 43 20.92 75.47 58.68
N ASP A 44 19.71 75.25 59.18
CA ASP A 44 19.45 74.38 60.32
C ASP A 44 19.57 72.92 59.84
N ILE A 45 20.64 72.21 60.26
CA ILE A 45 20.85 70.80 59.93
C ILE A 45 19.94 69.99 60.86
N PRO A 46 18.91 69.28 60.34
CA PRO A 46 18.00 68.51 61.19
C PRO A 46 18.76 67.41 61.94
N ASP A 47 18.46 67.22 63.23
CA ASP A 47 19.00 66.10 63.99
C ASP A 47 18.38 64.77 63.51
N TYR A 48 19.15 64.02 62.73
CA TYR A 48 18.74 62.71 62.20
C TYR A 48 18.97 61.55 63.19
N GLN A 49 19.59 61.79 64.35
CA GLN A 49 19.84 60.78 65.37
C GLN A 49 18.59 60.00 65.80
N PRO A 50 17.43 60.63 66.10
CA PRO A 50 16.20 59.87 66.42
C PRO A 50 15.68 59.03 65.26
N THR A 51 15.92 59.45 64.01
CA THR A 51 15.52 58.70 62.82
C THR A 51 16.45 57.51 62.58
N LEU A 52 17.75 57.68 62.83
CA LEU A 52 18.75 56.61 62.76
C LEU A 52 18.50 55.54 63.83
N GLU A 53 18.22 55.94 65.08
CA GLU A 53 17.88 54.99 66.16
C GLU A 53 16.60 54.20 65.85
N ARG A 54 15.59 54.86 65.25
CA ARG A 54 14.38 54.18 64.80
C ARG A 54 14.67 53.18 63.69
N THR A 55 15.54 53.55 62.76
CA THR A 55 15.94 52.70 61.63
C THR A 55 16.72 51.48 62.14
N GLU A 56 17.64 51.66 63.09
CA GLU A 56 18.37 50.57 63.74
C GLU A 56 17.42 49.59 64.44
N LYS A 57 16.43 50.09 65.19
CA LYS A 57 15.41 49.23 65.82
C LYS A 57 14.61 48.42 64.80
N VAL A 58 14.21 49.04 63.68
CA VAL A 58 13.48 48.34 62.61
C VAL A 58 14.36 47.28 61.94
N LEU A 59 15.63 47.60 61.66
CA LEU A 59 16.60 46.63 61.12
C LEU A 59 16.84 45.47 62.09
N GLY A 60 16.90 45.72 63.40
CA GLY A 60 17.02 44.69 64.42
C GLY A 60 15.84 43.73 64.42
N VAL A 61 14.60 44.25 64.40
CA VAL A 61 13.38 43.42 64.31
C VAL A 61 13.33 42.63 63.01
N LEU A 62 13.69 43.25 61.88
CA LEU A 62 13.71 42.58 60.58
C LEU A 62 14.74 41.45 60.56
N ALA A 63 15.95 41.67 61.10
CA ALA A 63 16.98 40.64 61.22
C ALA A 63 16.51 39.47 62.09
N GLN A 64 15.79 39.76 63.18
CA GLN A 64 15.22 38.74 64.06
C GLN A 64 14.13 37.92 63.37
N GLN A 65 13.26 38.55 62.58
CA GLN A 65 12.25 37.87 61.77
C GLN A 65 12.86 37.03 60.65
N ILE A 66 13.89 37.53 59.97
CA ILE A 66 14.63 36.78 58.96
C ILE A 66 15.31 35.57 59.59
N ALA A 67 15.91 35.72 60.78
CA ALA A 67 16.51 34.62 61.52
C ALA A 67 15.46 33.56 61.95
N ALA A 68 14.26 34.00 62.37
CA ALA A 68 13.15 33.10 62.70
C ALA A 68 12.61 32.38 61.45
N MET A 69 12.46 33.07 60.32
CA MET A 69 12.08 32.46 59.04
C MET A 69 13.09 31.42 58.58
N ARG A 70 14.40 31.72 58.67
CA ARG A 70 15.48 30.77 58.33
C ARG A 70 15.46 29.49 59.17
N LYS A 71 14.97 29.57 60.41
CA LYS A 71 14.80 28.43 61.31
C LYS A 71 13.50 27.66 61.06
N SER A 72 12.62 28.15 60.18
CA SER A 72 11.38 27.45 59.85
C SER A 72 11.64 26.25 58.93
N PRO A 73 11.01 25.09 59.19
CA PRO A 73 11.23 23.86 58.43
C PRO A 73 10.76 23.93 56.95
N ALA A 74 10.05 24.99 56.57
CA ALA A 74 9.67 25.26 55.18
C ALA A 74 10.88 25.62 54.30
N LEU A 75 11.96 26.17 54.87
CA LEU A 75 13.20 26.49 54.14
C LEU A 75 14.25 25.35 54.20
N SER A 76 14.06 24.34 55.05
CA SER A 76 14.88 23.12 55.05
C SER A 76 14.44 22.08 54.02
N MET A 77 13.30 22.31 53.37
CA MET A 77 12.87 21.54 52.21
C MET A 77 13.66 22.01 50.98
N ASP A 78 14.84 21.41 50.79
CA ASP A 78 15.72 21.66 49.65
C ASP A 78 15.00 21.24 48.34
N PRO A 79 14.77 22.16 47.40
CA PRO A 79 14.20 21.81 46.09
C PRO A 79 14.95 20.69 45.37
N ALA A 80 16.27 20.56 45.60
CA ALA A 80 17.05 19.46 45.02
C ALA A 80 16.66 18.09 45.63
N HIS A 81 16.31 18.05 46.91
CA HIS A 81 15.84 16.84 47.58
C HIS A 81 14.45 16.42 47.06
N MET A 82 13.52 17.39 46.93
CA MET A 82 12.20 17.13 46.32
C MET A 82 12.32 16.63 44.88
N ALA A 83 13.19 17.25 44.07
CA ALA A 83 13.44 16.79 42.70
C ALA A 83 14.00 15.36 42.67
N GLY A 84 14.85 15.00 43.63
CA GLY A 84 15.38 13.64 43.80
C GLY A 84 14.30 12.61 44.16
N GLU A 85 13.40 12.93 45.08
CA GLU A 85 12.27 12.05 45.43
C GLU A 85 11.28 11.91 44.27
N ILE A 86 10.96 13.01 43.57
CA ILE A 86 10.11 12.98 42.37
C ILE A 86 10.75 12.12 41.28
N ALA A 87 12.05 12.27 41.02
CA ALA A 87 12.77 11.46 40.05
C ALA A 87 12.75 9.97 40.44
N THR A 88 12.92 9.66 41.73
CA THR A 88 12.92 8.28 42.23
C THR A 88 11.52 7.65 42.15
N ALA A 89 10.47 8.40 42.51
CA ALA A 89 9.09 7.99 42.37
C ALA A 89 8.71 7.82 40.88
N ALA A 90 9.16 8.73 40.01
CA ALA A 90 8.97 8.63 38.56
C ALA A 90 9.67 7.40 37.97
N ILE A 91 10.92 7.12 38.37
CA ILE A 91 11.63 5.90 37.96
C ILE A 91 10.91 4.65 38.48
N GLY A 92 10.45 4.66 39.73
CA GLY A 92 9.67 3.57 40.32
C GLY A 92 8.38 3.28 39.54
N ALA A 93 7.62 4.32 39.19
CA ALA A 93 6.40 4.20 38.40
C ALA A 93 6.68 3.73 36.96
N ARG A 94 7.77 4.18 36.34
CA ARG A 94 8.14 3.81 34.96
C ARG A 94 8.66 2.38 34.80
N ARG A 95 9.06 1.69 35.87
CA ARG A 95 9.56 0.31 35.78
C ARG A 95 8.49 -0.66 35.30
N GLU A 96 7.26 -0.53 35.81
CA GLU A 96 6.15 -1.39 35.38
C GLU A 96 5.73 -1.05 33.94
N ASP A 97 5.67 0.24 33.59
CA ASP A 97 5.44 0.68 32.21
C ASP A 97 6.47 0.09 31.25
N GLN A 98 7.76 0.16 31.60
CA GLN A 98 8.84 -0.40 30.77
C GLN A 98 8.66 -1.91 30.58
N ARG A 99 8.28 -2.63 31.64
CA ARG A 99 8.00 -4.07 31.56
C ARG A 99 6.85 -4.37 30.60
N LEU A 100 5.72 -3.68 30.77
CA LEU A 100 4.54 -3.83 29.91
C LEU A 100 4.84 -3.45 28.45
N ILE A 101 5.62 -2.40 28.22
CA ILE A 101 6.04 -2.00 26.87
C ILE A 101 6.94 -3.07 26.24
N THR A 102 7.89 -3.64 26.99
CA THR A 102 8.75 -4.72 26.47
C THR A 102 7.94 -5.97 26.16
N GLU A 103 7.00 -6.35 27.03
CA GLU A 103 6.13 -7.49 26.81
C GLU A 103 5.23 -7.27 25.59
N ALA A 104 4.60 -6.10 25.48
CA ALA A 104 3.79 -5.73 24.32
C ALA A 104 4.61 -5.74 23.02
N ARG A 105 5.85 -5.24 23.02
CA ARG A 105 6.76 -5.32 21.86
C ARG A 105 7.04 -6.77 21.47
N THR A 106 7.36 -7.63 22.44
CA THR A 106 7.62 -9.04 22.15
C THR A 106 6.40 -9.76 21.60
N ALA A 107 5.21 -9.47 22.15
CA ALA A 107 3.95 -10.03 21.66
C ALA A 107 3.63 -9.54 20.24
N LEU A 108 3.84 -8.25 19.95
CA LEU A 108 3.68 -7.70 18.61
C LEU A 108 4.67 -8.30 17.61
N ASP A 109 5.95 -8.44 17.97
CA ASP A 109 6.95 -9.07 17.13
C ASP A 109 6.63 -10.54 16.85
N GLN A 110 6.11 -11.26 17.86
CA GLN A 110 5.68 -12.65 17.70
C GLN A 110 4.46 -12.74 16.76
N ALA A 111 3.46 -11.89 16.95
CA ALA A 111 2.29 -11.83 16.07
C ALA A 111 2.69 -11.44 14.64
N ALA A 112 3.58 -10.46 14.46
CA ALA A 112 4.08 -10.06 13.15
C ALA A 112 4.83 -11.20 12.44
N ARG A 113 5.63 -11.98 13.18
CA ARG A 113 6.31 -13.18 12.64
C ARG A 113 5.32 -14.28 12.26
N GLU A 114 4.27 -14.51 13.05
CA GLU A 114 3.24 -15.51 12.74
C GLU A 114 2.40 -15.11 11.52
N ILE A 115 2.01 -13.84 11.43
CA ILE A 115 1.30 -13.30 10.26
C ILE A 115 2.21 -13.37 9.03
N GLY A 116 3.48 -12.97 9.17
CA GLY A 116 4.47 -13.03 8.09
C GLY A 116 4.71 -14.46 7.60
N SER A 117 4.78 -15.44 8.50
CA SER A 117 4.97 -16.85 8.13
C SER A 117 3.75 -17.43 7.41
N ARG A 118 2.53 -17.11 7.86
CA ARG A 118 1.28 -17.49 7.19
C ARG A 118 1.09 -16.80 5.84
N LEU A 119 1.47 -15.53 5.73
CA LEU A 119 1.38 -14.81 4.45
C LEU A 119 2.44 -15.30 3.45
N ALA A 120 3.64 -15.63 3.91
CA ALA A 120 4.69 -16.21 3.09
C ALA A 120 4.39 -17.66 2.67
N SER A 121 3.65 -18.43 3.48
CA SER A 121 3.15 -19.75 3.07
C SER A 121 2.00 -19.63 2.08
N ALA A 122 1.07 -18.70 2.29
CA ALA A 122 -0.03 -18.42 1.35
C ALA A 122 0.47 -17.97 -0.03
N ARG A 123 1.40 -17.01 -0.10
CA ARG A 123 2.02 -16.58 -1.37
C ARG A 123 2.73 -17.72 -2.11
N ARG A 124 3.44 -18.59 -1.39
CA ARG A 124 4.06 -19.79 -1.97
C ARG A 124 3.03 -20.81 -2.45
N GLY A 125 1.88 -20.89 -1.78
CA GLY A 125 0.74 -21.71 -2.19
C GLY A 125 0.12 -21.22 -3.49
N ASP A 126 -0.15 -19.93 -3.62
CA ASP A 126 -0.75 -19.34 -4.83
C ASP A 126 0.14 -19.49 -6.05
N GLU A 127 1.45 -19.28 -5.88
CA GLU A 127 2.41 -19.41 -6.98
C GLU A 127 2.57 -20.88 -7.43
N GLN A 128 2.61 -21.83 -6.49
CA GLN A 128 2.60 -23.25 -6.81
C GLN A 128 1.30 -23.68 -7.48
N ASN A 129 0.15 -23.20 -6.99
CA ASN A 129 -1.15 -23.54 -7.54
C ASN A 129 -1.31 -22.98 -8.97
N ARG A 130 -0.77 -21.78 -9.23
CA ARG A 130 -0.72 -21.21 -10.58
C ARG A 130 0.07 -22.08 -11.54
N TRP A 131 1.25 -22.56 -11.14
CA TRP A 131 2.03 -23.49 -11.96
C TRP A 131 1.31 -24.82 -12.16
N LEU A 132 0.66 -25.34 -11.11
CA LEU A 132 -0.14 -26.56 -11.19
C LEU A 132 -1.30 -26.41 -12.19
N TYR A 133 -2.04 -25.30 -12.16
CA TYR A 133 -3.10 -25.04 -13.13
C TYR A 133 -2.57 -24.80 -14.53
N LEU A 134 -1.42 -24.13 -14.66
CA LEU A 134 -0.80 -23.88 -15.96
C LEU A 134 -0.34 -25.18 -16.61
N PHE A 135 0.39 -26.03 -15.88
CA PHE A 135 0.85 -27.32 -16.40
C PHE A 135 -0.28 -28.33 -16.52
N GLY A 136 -1.20 -28.38 -15.56
CA GLY A 136 -2.35 -29.27 -15.58
C GLY A 136 -3.33 -28.91 -16.72
N GLY A 137 -3.74 -27.65 -16.79
CA GLY A 137 -4.62 -27.15 -17.85
C GLY A 137 -3.92 -27.18 -19.22
N GLY A 138 -2.68 -26.71 -19.29
CA GLY A 138 -1.89 -26.75 -20.52
C GLY A 138 -1.66 -28.18 -21.03
N GLY A 139 -1.33 -29.11 -20.14
CA GLY A 139 -1.15 -30.52 -20.47
C GLY A 139 -2.44 -31.18 -20.97
N LEU A 140 -3.60 -30.85 -20.39
CA LEU A 140 -4.90 -31.35 -20.85
C LEU A 140 -5.22 -30.85 -22.26
N VAL A 141 -5.07 -29.55 -22.51
CA VAL A 141 -5.33 -28.95 -23.83
C VAL A 141 -4.38 -29.53 -24.87
N LEU A 142 -3.08 -29.59 -24.56
CA LEU A 142 -2.07 -30.17 -25.43
C LEU A 142 -2.35 -31.64 -25.72
N GLY A 143 -2.71 -32.43 -24.71
CA GLY A 143 -3.06 -33.84 -24.86
C GLY A 143 -4.28 -34.06 -25.75
N LEU A 144 -5.31 -33.22 -25.62
CA LEU A 144 -6.48 -33.27 -26.49
C LEU A 144 -6.13 -32.92 -27.95
N LEU A 145 -5.29 -31.90 -28.16
CA LEU A 145 -4.80 -31.53 -29.49
C LEU A 145 -3.98 -32.65 -30.12
N PHE A 146 -3.07 -33.27 -29.36
CA PHE A 146 -2.29 -34.42 -29.81
C PHE A 146 -3.19 -35.60 -30.17
N TYR A 147 -4.18 -35.91 -29.33
CA TYR A 147 -5.14 -36.97 -29.63
C TYR A 147 -5.90 -36.69 -30.93
N ALA A 148 -6.45 -35.48 -31.10
CA ALA A 148 -7.19 -35.12 -32.31
C ALA A 148 -6.33 -35.18 -33.58
N ALA A 149 -5.07 -34.75 -33.51
CA ALA A 149 -4.16 -34.75 -34.65
C ALA A 149 -3.61 -36.15 -34.99
N LEU A 150 -3.31 -36.96 -33.98
CA LEU A 150 -2.59 -38.23 -34.15
C LEU A 150 -3.49 -39.47 -34.14
N ALA A 151 -4.71 -39.42 -33.60
CA ALA A 151 -5.58 -40.61 -33.53
C ALA A 151 -5.87 -41.21 -34.91
N GLY A 152 -6.15 -40.36 -35.91
CA GLY A 152 -6.41 -40.80 -37.29
C GLY A 152 -5.19 -41.45 -37.96
N PRO A 153 -4.02 -40.78 -38.02
CA PRO A 153 -2.80 -41.36 -38.56
C PRO A 153 -2.36 -42.64 -37.85
N ILE A 154 -2.40 -42.67 -36.51
CA ILE A 154 -2.03 -43.87 -35.74
C ILE A 154 -2.97 -45.03 -36.09
N ALA A 155 -4.28 -44.78 -36.22
CA ALA A 155 -5.22 -45.82 -36.62
C ALA A 155 -4.94 -46.43 -38.00
N ARG A 156 -4.26 -45.72 -38.90
CA ARG A 156 -3.90 -46.22 -40.24
C ARG A 156 -2.53 -46.89 -40.29
N LEU A 157 -1.67 -46.65 -39.30
CA LEU A 157 -0.33 -47.24 -39.22
C LEU A 157 -0.32 -48.59 -38.48
N THR A 158 -1.42 -48.95 -37.83
CA THR A 158 -1.55 -50.25 -37.16
C THR A 158 -1.60 -51.40 -38.17
N PRO A 159 -1.12 -52.61 -37.79
CA PRO A 159 -1.24 -53.79 -38.64
C PRO A 159 -2.68 -54.08 -39.06
N ASP A 160 -2.87 -54.52 -40.31
CA ASP A 160 -4.20 -54.83 -40.88
C ASP A 160 -4.97 -55.88 -40.08
N SER A 161 -4.27 -56.80 -39.39
CA SER A 161 -4.89 -57.82 -38.54
C SER A 161 -5.69 -57.25 -37.36
N TRP A 162 -5.44 -56.00 -36.98
CA TRP A 162 -6.12 -55.36 -35.86
C TRP A 162 -7.47 -54.73 -36.26
N LEU A 163 -7.66 -54.42 -37.55
CA LEU A 163 -8.90 -53.81 -38.08
C LEU A 163 -9.34 -52.56 -37.28
N TRP A 164 -8.36 -51.76 -36.87
CA TRP A 164 -8.57 -50.61 -36.00
C TRP A 164 -9.41 -49.50 -36.68
N PRO A 165 -9.16 -49.14 -37.95
CA PRO A 165 -10.01 -48.21 -38.69
C PRO A 165 -11.47 -48.66 -38.75
N GLU A 166 -11.72 -49.94 -39.05
CA GLU A 166 -13.06 -50.53 -39.16
C GLU A 166 -13.76 -50.54 -37.80
N GLY A 167 -13.04 -50.91 -36.74
CA GLY A 167 -13.55 -50.88 -35.37
C GLY A 167 -13.89 -49.47 -34.89
N VAL A 168 -13.05 -48.48 -35.20
CA VAL A 168 -13.32 -47.07 -34.90
C VAL A 168 -14.53 -46.57 -35.67
N ALA A 169 -14.61 -46.84 -36.98
CA ALA A 169 -15.75 -46.44 -37.80
C ALA A 169 -17.06 -47.04 -37.27
N THR A 170 -17.06 -48.32 -36.88
CA THR A 170 -18.23 -48.99 -36.31
C THR A 170 -18.69 -48.32 -35.01
N ARG A 171 -17.75 -47.97 -34.11
CA ARG A 171 -18.06 -47.25 -32.86
C ARG A 171 -18.58 -45.83 -33.10
N VAL A 172 -17.95 -45.08 -34.02
CA VAL A 172 -18.39 -43.71 -34.37
C VAL A 172 -19.77 -43.73 -35.02
N LEU A 173 -20.07 -44.76 -35.81
CA LEU A 173 -21.37 -44.96 -36.43
C LEU A 173 -22.42 -45.56 -35.47
N ASP A 174 -22.06 -45.86 -34.23
CA ASP A 174 -22.91 -46.55 -33.25
C ASP A 174 -23.60 -47.79 -33.84
N ALA A 175 -22.85 -48.54 -34.67
CA ALA A 175 -23.36 -49.72 -35.35
C ALA A 175 -23.08 -50.97 -34.51
N PRO A 176 -24.02 -51.91 -34.39
CA PRO A 176 -23.84 -53.10 -33.55
C PRO A 176 -22.85 -54.10 -34.14
N THR A 177 -22.66 -54.09 -35.46
CA THR A 177 -21.66 -54.90 -36.17
C THR A 177 -20.92 -54.09 -37.21
N GLN A 178 -19.69 -54.50 -37.53
CA GLN A 178 -18.90 -53.87 -38.62
C GLN A 178 -19.64 -53.94 -39.96
N TRP A 179 -20.36 -55.04 -40.19
CA TRP A 179 -21.19 -55.23 -41.38
C TRP A 179 -22.29 -54.18 -41.47
N GLU A 180 -23.08 -53.99 -40.41
CA GLU A 180 -24.13 -52.97 -40.37
C GLU A 180 -23.58 -51.55 -40.48
N GLY A 181 -22.42 -51.29 -39.88
CA GLY A 181 -21.69 -50.03 -40.08
C GLY A 181 -21.32 -49.80 -41.54
N GLY A 182 -20.80 -50.83 -42.21
CA GLY A 182 -20.51 -50.80 -43.65
C GLY A 182 -21.76 -50.57 -44.50
N GLN A 183 -22.87 -51.25 -44.20
CA GLN A 183 -24.15 -51.04 -44.88
C GLN A 183 -24.65 -49.60 -44.71
N ARG A 184 -24.57 -49.05 -43.49
CA ARG A 184 -24.95 -47.66 -43.19
C ARG A 184 -24.09 -46.68 -44.00
N LEU A 185 -22.77 -46.90 -44.04
CA LEU A 185 -21.85 -46.06 -44.79
C LEU A 185 -22.11 -46.11 -46.30
N MET A 186 -22.32 -47.31 -46.86
CA MET A 186 -22.64 -47.50 -48.28
C MET A 186 -23.97 -46.84 -48.68
N ARG A 187 -25.02 -47.02 -47.86
CA ARG A 187 -26.32 -46.35 -48.03
C ARG A 187 -26.20 -44.82 -48.01
N ALA A 188 -25.47 -44.29 -47.03
CA ALA A 188 -25.28 -42.85 -46.88
C ALA A 188 -24.44 -42.23 -48.01
N ALA A 189 -23.42 -42.96 -48.50
CA ALA A 189 -22.53 -42.47 -49.54
C ALA A 189 -23.14 -42.51 -50.95
N ALA A 190 -23.96 -43.52 -51.25
CA ALA A 190 -24.65 -43.63 -52.54
C ALA A 190 -25.89 -44.55 -52.44
N PRO A 191 -27.09 -43.99 -52.17
CA PRO A 191 -28.30 -44.80 -51.99
C PRO A 191 -28.67 -45.59 -53.25
N GLU A 192 -28.58 -45.00 -54.45
CA GLU A 192 -28.89 -45.69 -55.71
C GLU A 192 -27.97 -46.89 -55.97
N ARG A 193 -26.66 -46.75 -55.68
CA ARG A 193 -25.71 -47.86 -55.80
C ARG A 193 -25.99 -48.95 -54.78
N TRP A 194 -26.38 -48.58 -53.56
CA TRP A 194 -26.77 -49.54 -52.55
C TRP A 194 -28.02 -50.32 -52.95
N GLU A 195 -29.04 -49.66 -53.50
CA GLU A 195 -30.24 -50.33 -53.99
C GLU A 195 -29.92 -51.31 -55.12
N ALA A 196 -29.03 -50.94 -56.05
CA ALA A 196 -28.56 -51.86 -57.09
C ALA A 196 -27.88 -53.10 -56.50
N ILE A 197 -27.07 -52.95 -55.43
CA ILE A 197 -26.44 -54.06 -54.73
C ILE A 197 -27.49 -54.96 -54.06
N VAL A 198 -28.47 -54.38 -53.36
CA VAL A 198 -29.55 -55.13 -52.70
C VAL A 198 -30.42 -55.87 -53.71
N ALA A 199 -30.76 -55.24 -54.84
CA ALA A 199 -31.53 -55.85 -55.92
C ALA A 199 -30.75 -57.01 -56.55
N THR A 200 -29.45 -56.83 -56.79
CA THR A 200 -28.57 -57.88 -57.30
C THR A 200 -28.45 -59.05 -56.32
N ASP A 201 -28.31 -58.76 -55.03
CA ASP A 201 -28.25 -59.79 -53.99
C ASP A 201 -29.55 -60.61 -53.91
N LYS A 202 -30.72 -59.95 -54.02
CA LYS A 202 -32.02 -60.65 -54.13
C LYS A 202 -32.06 -61.57 -55.34
N LEU A 203 -31.67 -61.07 -56.53
CA LEU A 203 -31.63 -61.85 -57.77
C LEU A 203 -30.69 -63.07 -57.67
N LEU A 204 -29.50 -62.89 -57.08
CA LEU A 204 -28.53 -63.97 -56.85
C LEU A 204 -29.07 -65.02 -55.88
N ARG A 205 -29.74 -64.59 -54.80
CA ARG A 205 -30.35 -65.50 -53.83
C ARG A 205 -31.50 -66.30 -54.44
N ASP A 206 -32.37 -65.65 -55.20
CA ASP A 206 -33.49 -66.30 -55.90
C ASP A 206 -33.02 -67.33 -56.94
N ASN A 207 -31.83 -67.16 -57.52
CA ASN A 207 -31.26 -68.01 -58.57
C ASN A 207 -30.05 -68.84 -58.12
N ARG A 208 -29.86 -69.01 -56.81
CA ARG A 208 -28.60 -69.53 -56.23
C ARG A 208 -28.15 -70.86 -56.85
N GLU A 209 -29.05 -71.84 -56.93
CA GLU A 209 -28.71 -73.19 -57.43
C GLU A 209 -28.32 -73.18 -58.92
N THR A 210 -29.07 -72.42 -59.72
CA THR A 210 -28.80 -72.25 -61.16
C THR A 210 -27.45 -71.59 -61.38
N ILE A 211 -27.16 -70.52 -60.64
CA ILE A 211 -25.90 -69.77 -60.74
C ILE A 211 -24.72 -70.62 -60.26
N GLU A 212 -24.85 -71.37 -59.17
CA GLU A 212 -23.80 -72.27 -58.69
C GLU A 212 -23.48 -73.36 -59.71
N THR A 213 -24.51 -73.97 -60.32
CA THR A 213 -24.34 -74.99 -61.37
C THR A 213 -23.66 -74.41 -62.60
N CYS A 214 -24.10 -73.23 -63.03
CA CYS A 214 -23.48 -72.48 -64.10
C CYS A 214 -22.02 -72.15 -63.84
N ARG A 215 -21.67 -71.72 -62.61
CA ARG A 215 -20.29 -71.42 -62.22
C ARG A 215 -19.43 -72.68 -62.27
N LYS A 216 -19.93 -73.83 -61.82
CA LYS A 216 -19.23 -75.12 -61.92
C LYS A 216 -18.97 -75.50 -63.38
N SER A 217 -19.97 -75.33 -64.25
CA SER A 217 -19.84 -75.58 -65.69
C SER A 217 -18.84 -74.64 -66.36
N ALA A 218 -18.86 -73.35 -66.02
CA ALA A 218 -17.88 -72.37 -66.51
C ALA A 218 -16.45 -72.73 -66.09
N THR A 219 -16.25 -73.09 -64.81
CA THR A 219 -14.95 -73.51 -64.30
C THR A 219 -14.45 -74.78 -64.97
N LYS A 220 -15.32 -75.78 -65.18
CA LYS A 220 -14.98 -77.03 -65.88
C LYS A 220 -14.61 -76.78 -67.34
N ALA A 221 -15.35 -75.91 -68.02
CA ALA A 221 -15.10 -75.55 -69.42
C ALA A 221 -13.95 -74.55 -69.61
N LYS A 222 -13.48 -73.90 -68.53
CA LYS A 222 -12.53 -72.77 -68.53
C LYS A 222 -12.93 -71.65 -69.50
N LYS A 223 -14.23 -71.48 -69.73
CA LYS A 223 -14.83 -70.55 -70.69
C LYS A 223 -16.12 -69.96 -70.12
N PRO A 224 -16.51 -68.74 -70.52
CA PRO A 224 -17.79 -68.19 -70.15
C PRO A 224 -18.93 -69.06 -70.71
N VAL A 225 -19.97 -69.28 -69.91
CA VAL A 225 -21.16 -70.04 -70.28
C VAL A 225 -22.39 -69.14 -70.18
N ARG A 226 -23.37 -69.37 -71.06
CA ARG A 226 -24.68 -68.69 -70.97
C ARG A 226 -25.57 -69.43 -69.99
N CYS A 227 -26.28 -68.68 -69.17
CA CYS A 227 -27.18 -69.20 -68.17
C CYS A 227 -28.48 -68.43 -68.17
N THR A 228 -29.57 -69.16 -68.11
CA THR A 228 -30.90 -68.60 -67.98
C THR A 228 -31.17 -68.41 -66.49
N ILE A 229 -31.47 -67.18 -66.10
CA ILE A 229 -31.90 -66.84 -64.74
C ILE A 229 -33.38 -66.47 -64.77
N GLU A 230 -34.05 -66.75 -63.67
CA GLU A 230 -35.43 -66.38 -63.44
C GLU A 230 -35.48 -65.01 -62.75
N VAL A 231 -36.16 -64.05 -63.38
CA VAL A 231 -36.37 -62.72 -62.81
C VAL A 231 -37.80 -62.65 -62.32
N LYS A 232 -37.98 -62.65 -60.99
CA LYS A 232 -39.30 -62.49 -60.39
C LYS A 232 -39.80 -61.06 -60.58
N PRO A 233 -41.12 -60.85 -60.75
CA PRO A 233 -41.69 -59.52 -60.83
C PRO A 233 -41.41 -58.73 -59.54
N ALA A 234 -41.25 -57.42 -59.66
CA ALA A 234 -41.18 -56.54 -58.51
C ALA A 234 -42.53 -56.57 -57.79
N THR A 235 -42.62 -57.31 -56.70
CA THR A 235 -43.75 -57.22 -55.77
C THR A 235 -43.58 -55.94 -54.97
N GLU A 236 -44.55 -55.04 -55.12
CA GLU A 236 -44.71 -53.79 -54.34
C GLU A 236 -44.79 -54.06 -52.83
#